data_AF-A0A6F8TVI6-F1
#
_entry.id   AF-A0A6F8TVI6-F1
#
_cell.length_a   1.000
_cell.length_b   1.000
_cell.length_c   1.000
_cell.angle_alpha   90.00
_cell.angle_beta   90.00
_cell.angle_gamma   90.00
#
_symmetry.space_group_name_H-M   'P 1'
#
loop_
_entity.id
_entity.type
_entity.pdbx_description
1 polymer ?
#
loop_
_entity_poly.entity_id
_entity_poly.type
_entity_poly.pdbx_seq_one_letter_code
_entity_poly.pdbx_strand_id
1 'polypeptide(L)'
;MIEGKGLGNKKVNRVNISLTNKMNTKLNKLSVACNMKPTTLACLLVEKCLNDPELVFKLQQEHCVYSAYRVVPIKGFNSGEIEYVLSERG
;
A
#
# COMPACT_ATOMS: atom_id res chain seq x y z
N MET A 1 16.67 22.17 16.82
CA MET A 1 15.48 21.90 15.99
C MET A 1 16.00 21.32 14.68
N ILE A 2 15.90 20.01 14.45
CA ILE A 2 16.36 19.41 13.19
C ILE A 2 15.20 19.55 12.21
N GLU A 3 15.29 20.52 11.31
CA GLU A 3 14.32 20.73 10.23
C GLU A 3 14.26 19.46 9.37
N GLY A 4 13.16 18.74 9.53
CA GLY A 4 13.02 17.35 9.10
C GLY A 4 12.97 17.22 7.58
N LYS A 5 13.77 16.29 7.07
CA LYS A 5 13.77 15.77 5.69
C LYS A 5 12.39 15.24 5.27
N GLY A 6 11.51 16.12 4.81
CA GLY A 6 10.25 15.79 4.13
C GLY A 6 10.39 15.82 2.61
N LEU A 7 9.48 15.14 1.90
CA LEU A 7 9.33 15.25 0.44
C LEU A 7 8.61 16.56 0.10
N GLY A 8 9.27 17.70 0.32
CA GLY A 8 8.75 19.03 0.01
C GLY A 8 7.44 19.37 0.76
N ASN A 9 7.52 19.65 2.06
CA ASN A 9 6.39 20.03 2.93
C ASN A 9 5.27 18.99 3.12
N LYS A 10 5.42 17.77 2.61
CA LYS A 10 4.48 16.67 2.91
C LYS A 10 4.82 15.99 4.24
N LYS A 11 3.80 15.75 5.07
CA LYS A 11 3.92 14.92 6.27
C LYS A 11 4.16 13.47 5.84
N VAL A 12 5.39 12.99 6.01
CA VAL A 12 5.77 11.62 5.67
C VAL A 12 5.68 10.75 6.91
N ASN A 13 4.88 9.69 6.88
CA ASN A 13 4.95 8.63 7.88
C ASN A 13 6.00 7.61 7.43
N ARG A 14 7.14 7.54 8.14
CA ARG A 14 8.19 6.56 7.84
C ARG A 14 7.86 5.25 8.54
N VAL A 15 7.48 4.25 7.75
CA VAL A 15 7.22 2.89 8.23
C VAL A 15 8.37 1.97 7.83
N ASN A 16 8.89 1.20 8.79
CA ASN A 16 9.87 0.15 8.52
C ASN A 16 9.11 -1.12 8.12
N ILE A 17 9.47 -1.72 6.98
CA ILE A 17 8.86 -2.96 6.51
C ILE A 17 9.73 -4.14 6.97
N SER A 18 9.14 -5.05 7.75
CA SER A 18 9.79 -6.30 8.12
C SER A 18 9.50 -7.37 7.07
N LEU A 19 10.54 -7.83 6.37
CA LEU A 19 10.43 -8.86 5.33
C LEU A 19 11.22 -10.11 5.73
N THR A 20 10.71 -11.29 5.34
CA THR A 20 11.52 -12.51 5.39
C THR A 20 12.66 -12.42 4.37
N ASN A 21 13.78 -13.13 4.62
CA ASN A 21 14.94 -13.16 3.72
C ASN A 21 14.55 -13.55 2.27
N LYS A 22 13.59 -14.47 2.12
CA LYS A 22 13.07 -14.90 0.82
C LYS A 22 12.38 -13.75 0.08
N MET A 23 11.55 -12.97 0.76
CA MET A 23 10.84 -11.84 0.16
C MET A 23 11.77 -10.67 -0.14
N ASN A 24 12.73 -10.39 0.75
CA ASN A 24 13.77 -9.38 0.51
C ASN A 24 14.59 -9.70 -0.74
N THR A 25 14.97 -10.97 -0.93
CA THR A 25 15.67 -11.42 -2.13
C THR A 25 14.85 -11.18 -3.41
N LYS A 26 13.54 -11.48 -3.38
CA LYS A 26 12.65 -11.22 -4.53
C LYS A 26 12.56 -9.73 -4.83
N LEU A 27 12.36 -8.91 -3.81
CA LEU A 27 12.27 -7.45 -3.94
C LEU A 27 13.56 -6.90 -4.57
N ASN A 28 14.73 -7.32 -4.09
CA ASN A 28 16.02 -6.89 -4.64
C ASN A 28 16.16 -7.25 -6.11
N LYS A 29 15.84 -8.51 -6.50
CA LYS A 29 15.92 -8.94 -7.91
C LYS A 29 15.03 -8.10 -8.81
N LEU A 30 13.77 -7.89 -8.41
CA LEU A 30 12.84 -7.08 -9.19
C LEU A 30 13.29 -5.61 -9.24
N SER A 31 13.83 -5.08 -8.14
CA SER A 31 14.33 -3.71 -8.08
C SER A 31 15.47 -3.46 -9.07
N VAL A 32 16.38 -4.44 -9.21
CA VAL A 32 17.45 -4.38 -10.21
C VAL A 32 16.88 -4.43 -11.62
N ALA A 33 15.95 -5.35 -11.90
CA ALA A 33 15.30 -5.46 -13.21
C ALA A 33 14.54 -4.19 -13.62
N CYS A 34 13.96 -3.47 -12.67
CA CYS A 34 13.24 -2.22 -12.90
C CYS A 34 14.12 -0.96 -12.76
N ASN A 35 15.42 -1.10 -12.48
CA ASN A 35 16.33 0.01 -12.20
C ASN A 35 15.82 0.97 -11.09
N MET A 36 15.33 0.41 -10.00
CA MET A 36 14.78 1.14 -8.85
C MET A 36 15.52 0.74 -7.56
N LYS A 37 15.56 1.65 -6.58
CA LYS A 37 15.97 1.28 -5.22
C LYS A 37 14.92 0.31 -4.63
N PRO A 38 15.32 -0.73 -3.89
CA PRO A 38 14.38 -1.71 -3.31
C PRO A 38 13.26 -1.06 -2.49
N THR A 39 13.57 -0.03 -1.71
CA THR A 39 12.60 0.71 -0.90
C THR A 39 11.60 1.49 -1.75
N THR A 40 12.06 2.15 -2.82
CA THR A 40 11.18 2.86 -3.75
C THR A 40 10.25 1.89 -4.47
N LEU A 41 10.75 0.73 -4.89
CA LEU A 41 9.92 -0.31 -5.48
C LEU A 41 8.91 -0.86 -4.47
N ALA A 42 9.31 -1.08 -3.22
CA ALA A 42 8.40 -1.54 -2.18
C ALA A 42 7.25 -0.56 -1.93
N CYS A 43 7.52 0.75 -1.90
CA CYS A 43 6.49 1.78 -1.81
C CYS A 43 5.52 1.70 -3.00
N LEU A 44 6.04 1.63 -4.23
CA LEU A 44 5.22 1.51 -5.43
C LEU A 44 4.35 0.25 -5.43
N LEU A 45 4.89 -0.88 -4.97
CA LEU A 45 4.13 -2.13 -4.86
C LEU A 45 3.00 -1.99 -3.85
N VAL A 46 3.25 -1.40 -2.68
CA VAL A 46 2.20 -1.16 -1.68
C VAL A 46 1.11 -0.24 -2.23
N GLU A 47 1.48 0.85 -2.90
CA GLU A 47 0.52 1.76 -3.54
C GLU A 47 -0.32 1.03 -4.59
N LYS A 48 0.30 0.23 -5.47
CA LYS A 48 -0.43 -0.57 -6.46
C LYS A 48 -1.37 -1.57 -5.81
N CYS A 49 -0.92 -2.27 -4.78
CA CYS A 49 -1.71 -3.28 -4.08
C CYS A 49 -2.93 -2.67 -3.38
N LEU A 50 -2.79 -1.48 -2.76
CA LEU A 50 -3.91 -0.77 -2.13
C LEU A 50 -4.88 -0.15 -3.14
N ASN A 51 -4.47 -0.03 -4.41
CA ASN A 51 -5.32 0.44 -5.51
C ASN A 51 -5.81 -0.71 -6.40
N ASP A 52 -5.68 -1.96 -5.97
CA ASP A 52 -6.19 -3.14 -6.68
C ASP A 52 -7.40 -3.73 -5.92
N PRO A 53 -8.63 -3.49 -6.39
CA PRO A 53 -9.83 -3.95 -5.68
C PRO A 53 -9.90 -5.46 -5.52
N GLU A 54 -9.39 -6.22 -6.48
CA GLU A 54 -9.42 -7.68 -6.45
C GLU A 54 -8.47 -8.21 -5.37
N LEU A 55 -7.25 -7.65 -5.30
CA LEU A 55 -6.30 -8.01 -4.26
C LEU A 55 -6.81 -7.65 -2.87
N VAL A 56 -7.37 -6.44 -2.71
CA VAL A 56 -7.95 -5.98 -1.43
C VAL A 56 -9.08 -6.90 -0.99
N PHE A 57 -9.95 -7.30 -1.92
CA PHE A 57 -11.02 -8.24 -1.63
C PHE A 57 -10.48 -9.62 -1.18
N LYS A 58 -9.49 -10.17 -1.88
CA LYS A 58 -8.85 -11.45 -1.51
C LYS A 58 -8.21 -11.40 -0.12
N LEU A 59 -7.43 -10.35 0.17
CA LEU A 59 -6.81 -10.18 1.49
C LEU A 59 -7.84 -10.12 2.61
N GLN A 60 -8.97 -9.45 2.38
CA GLN A 60 -10.05 -9.41 3.37
C GLN A 60 -10.77 -10.75 3.54
N GLN A 61 -10.87 -11.57 2.50
CA GLN A 61 -11.40 -12.93 2.66
C GLN A 61 -10.49 -13.81 3.50
N GLU A 62 -9.17 -13.68 3.33
CA GLU A 62 -8.18 -14.51 4.03
C GLU A 62 -7.94 -14.07 5.48
N HIS A 63 -8.04 -12.78 5.77
CA HIS A 63 -7.53 -12.21 7.02
C HIS A 63 -8.52 -11.35 7.81
N CYS A 64 -9.68 -10.97 7.26
CA CYS A 64 -10.62 -10.12 7.98
C CYS A 64 -11.34 -10.93 9.08
N VAL A 65 -11.08 -10.57 10.34
CA VAL A 65 -11.70 -11.22 11.52
C VAL A 65 -13.13 -10.73 11.77
N TYR A 66 -13.40 -9.44 11.54
CA TYR A 66 -14.68 -8.81 11.82
C TYR A 66 -15.28 -8.20 10.57
N SER A 67 -16.45 -8.69 10.16
CA SER A 67 -17.15 -8.23 8.94
C SER A 67 -17.43 -6.72 8.92
N ALA A 68 -17.68 -6.11 10.08
CA ALA A 68 -17.94 -4.68 10.21
C ALA A 68 -16.80 -3.78 9.73
N TYR A 69 -15.55 -4.27 9.76
CA TYR A 69 -14.38 -3.52 9.30
C TYR A 69 -14.01 -3.81 7.85
N ARG A 70 -14.84 -4.53 7.10
CA ARG A 70 -14.59 -4.72 5.67
C ARG A 70 -14.68 -3.41 4.93
N VAL A 71 -13.72 -3.18 4.06
CA VAL A 71 -13.66 -2.04 3.16
C VAL A 71 -14.09 -2.42 1.75
N VAL A 72 -14.81 -1.53 1.11
CA VAL A 72 -15.18 -1.59 -0.30
C VAL A 72 -14.37 -0.51 -1.03
N PRO A 73 -13.47 -0.90 -1.95
CA PRO A 73 -12.76 0.05 -2.80
C PRO A 73 -13.75 0.65 -3.82
N ILE A 74 -13.97 1.96 -3.75
CA ILE A 74 -14.81 2.69 -4.69
C ILE A 74 -13.95 3.71 -5.45
N LYS A 75 -14.22 3.90 -6.73
CA LYS A 75 -13.55 4.93 -7.52
C LYS A 75 -14.26 6.26 -7.28
N GLY A 76 -13.55 7.24 -6.73
CA GLY A 76 -14.07 8.59 -6.51
C GLY A 76 -14.45 9.24 -7.85
N PHE A 77 -15.67 9.76 -7.93
CA PHE A 77 -16.19 10.36 -9.17
C PHE A 77 -15.39 11.60 -9.61
N ASN A 78 -14.89 12.38 -8.65
CA ASN A 78 -14.18 13.65 -8.91
C ASN A 78 -12.67 13.49 -9.06
N SER A 79 -12.04 12.60 -8.27
CA SER A 79 -10.58 12.41 -8.24
C SER A 79 -10.11 11.31 -9.19
N GLY A 80 -10.97 10.32 -9.47
CA GLY A 80 -10.58 9.08 -10.14
C GLY A 80 -9.71 8.15 -9.28
N GLU A 81 -9.43 8.54 -8.03
CA GLU A 81 -8.66 7.76 -7.05
C GLU A 81 -9.56 6.71 -6.37
N ILE A 82 -8.95 5.64 -5.86
CA ILE A 82 -9.67 4.61 -5.11
C ILE A 82 -9.75 5.04 -3.65
N GLU A 83 -10.97 5.12 -3.15
CA GLU A 83 -11.28 5.40 -1.74
C GLU A 83 -11.91 4.17 -1.11
N TYR A 84 -11.69 3.99 0.19
CA TYR A 84 -12.27 2.86 0.95
C TYR A 84 -13.47 3.33 1.76
N VAL A 85 -14.60 2.64 1.59
CA VAL A 85 -15.79 2.82 2.44
C VAL A 85 -16.06 1.56 3.25
N LEU A 86 -16.57 1.71 4.47
CA LEU A 86 -16.93 0.56 5.30
C LEU A 86 -18.18 -0.13 4.77
N SER A 87 -18.16 -1.46 4.72
CA SER A 87 -19.23 -2.30 4.15
C SER A 87 -20.57 -2.16 4.88
N GLU A 88 -20.59 -1.78 6.17
CA GLU A 88 -21.83 -1.59 6.94
C GLU A 88 -22.50 -0.21 6.71
N ARG A 89 -21.92 0.65 5.86
CA ARG A 89 -22.50 1.94 5.48
C ARG A 89 -22.93 2.01 4.00
N GLY A 90 -22.97 0.86 3.31
CA GLY A 90 -23.38 0.74 1.91
C GLY A 90 -24.74 0.08 1.74
#